data_AF-Q9X0Q6-F1
#
_entry.id   AF-Q9X0Q6-F1
#
_cell.length_a   1.000
_cell.length_b   1.000
_cell.length_c   1.000
_cell.angle_alpha   90.00
_cell.angle_beta   90.00
_cell.angle_gamma   90.00
#
_symmetry.space_group_name_H-M   'P 1'
#
loop_
_entity.id
_entity.type
_entity.pdbx_description
1 polymer ?
#
loop_
_entity_poly.entity_id
_entity_poly.type
_entity_poly.pdbx_seq_one_letter_code
_entity_poly.pdbx_strand_id
1 'polypeptide(L)'
;MGKKGLLLCVCQGTCPSFQKMNIFEVLNTLRREKVVDFVAIHPQLCSDDGDVFLQELLKGADVEKLYVAGCDPTMQRKMFRDAFEAAGFDKEKHVGVDIRNMTTDEAVKAIKEVLEK
;
A
#
# COMPACT_ATOMS: atom_id res chain seq x y z
N MET A 1 -0.80 13.63 16.02
CA MET A 1 0.02 12.74 15.18
C MET A 1 -0.92 12.18 14.14
N GLY A 2 -0.56 12.25 12.86
CA GLY A 2 -1.44 11.78 11.81
C GLY A 2 -1.44 10.25 11.76
N LYS A 3 -2.31 9.68 10.93
CA LYS A 3 -2.51 8.22 10.84
C LYS A 3 -1.48 7.56 9.94
N LYS A 4 -1.03 6.37 10.33
CA LYS A 4 -0.24 5.46 9.48
C LYS A 4 -1.19 4.49 8.76
N GLY A 5 -1.19 4.53 7.43
CA GLY A 5 -2.00 3.65 6.59
C GLY A 5 -1.19 2.59 5.86
N LEU A 6 -1.73 1.38 5.72
CA LEU A 6 -1.19 0.34 4.84
C LEU A 6 -2.18 -0.03 3.74
N LEU A 7 -1.75 0.02 2.49
CA LEU A 7 -2.50 -0.44 1.34
C LEU A 7 -1.80 -1.64 0.68
N LEU A 8 -2.54 -2.72 0.41
CA LEU A 8 -2.05 -3.77 -0.48
C LEU A 8 -2.61 -3.55 -1.89
N CYS A 9 -1.71 -3.45 -2.87
CA CYS A 9 -2.04 -3.43 -4.28
C CYS A 9 -1.68 -4.79 -4.90
N VAL A 10 -2.68 -5.54 -5.32
CA VAL A 10 -2.53 -6.98 -5.62
C VAL A 10 -2.60 -7.34 -7.10
N CYS A 11 -2.51 -6.34 -7.98
CA CYS A 11 -2.52 -6.49 -9.44
C CYS A 11 -3.62 -7.46 -9.91
N GLN A 12 -4.87 -7.05 -9.67
CA GLN A 12 -6.11 -7.77 -9.98
C GLN A 12 -6.35 -9.07 -9.19
N GLY A 13 -5.44 -9.43 -8.27
CA GLY A 13 -5.53 -10.68 -7.50
C GLY A 13 -5.24 -11.95 -8.30
N THR A 14 -4.98 -11.80 -9.61
CA THR A 14 -4.69 -12.91 -10.53
C THR A 14 -3.24 -12.91 -11.02
N CYS A 15 -2.49 -11.85 -10.72
CA CYS A 15 -1.09 -11.72 -11.12
C CYS A 15 -0.22 -12.86 -10.53
N PRO A 16 0.55 -13.60 -11.36
CA PRO A 16 1.39 -14.71 -10.91
C PRO A 16 2.36 -14.34 -9.79
N SER A 17 2.83 -13.09 -9.76
CA SER A 17 3.75 -12.60 -8.74
C SER A 17 3.15 -12.55 -7.33
N PHE A 18 1.84 -12.67 -7.15
CA PHE A 18 1.19 -12.67 -5.84
C PHE A 18 0.62 -14.05 -5.45
N GLN A 19 0.72 -15.07 -6.31
CA GLN A 19 0.09 -16.37 -6.08
C GLN A 19 0.69 -17.17 -4.91
N LYS A 20 1.92 -16.87 -4.50
CA LYS A 20 2.60 -17.56 -3.39
C LYS A 20 2.19 -17.04 -2.01
N MET A 21 1.42 -15.96 -1.93
CA MET A 21 1.00 -15.36 -0.68
C MET A 21 -0.51 -15.35 -0.53
N ASN A 22 -0.97 -15.44 0.72
CA ASN A 22 -2.34 -15.13 1.06
C ASN A 22 -2.44 -13.65 1.44
N ILE A 23 -2.94 -12.83 0.52
CA ILE A 23 -3.10 -11.38 0.69
C ILE A 23 -3.87 -11.03 1.96
N PHE A 24 -4.97 -11.74 2.22
CA PHE A 24 -5.79 -11.47 3.40
C PHE A 24 -5.07 -11.85 4.69
N GLU A 25 -4.22 -12.87 4.67
CA GLU A 25 -3.40 -13.21 5.85
C GLU A 25 -2.30 -12.18 6.10
N VAL A 26 -1.65 -11.65 5.05
CA VAL A 26 -0.70 -10.53 5.18
C VAL A 26 -1.40 -9.33 5.83
N LEU A 27 -2.54 -8.91 5.29
CA LEU A 27 -3.30 -7.77 5.80
C LEU A 27 -3.77 -7.98 7.25
N ASN A 28 -4.34 -9.16 7.54
CA ASN A 28 -4.89 -9.46 8.85
C ASN A 28 -3.80 -9.57 9.91
N THR A 29 -2.63 -10.11 9.59
CA THR A 29 -1.50 -10.17 10.51
C THR A 29 -1.08 -8.77 10.95
N LEU A 30 -0.81 -7.88 9.99
CA LEU A 30 -0.36 -6.52 10.28
C LEU A 30 -1.44 -5.69 11.01
N ARG A 31 -2.71 -5.88 10.66
CA ARG A 31 -3.84 -5.23 11.36
C ARG A 31 -3.98 -5.71 12.81
N ARG A 32 -3.90 -7.03 13.05
CA ARG A 32 -4.03 -7.62 14.40
C ARG A 32 -2.90 -7.18 15.33
N GLU A 33 -1.71 -7.04 14.79
CA GLU A 33 -0.54 -6.57 15.53
C GLU A 33 -0.54 -5.05 15.77
N LYS A 34 -1.47 -4.31 15.16
CA LYS A 34 -1.64 -2.85 15.34
C LYS A 34 -0.38 -2.04 15.00
N VAL A 35 0.39 -2.50 14.01
CA VAL A 35 1.60 -1.80 13.54
C VAL A 35 1.29 -0.57 12.68
N VAL A 36 0.03 -0.41 12.27
CA VAL A 36 -0.54 0.73 11.53
C VAL A 36 -1.94 1.05 12.07
N ASP A 37 -2.43 2.27 11.82
CA ASP A 37 -3.75 2.72 12.27
C ASP A 37 -4.90 2.16 11.43
N PHE A 38 -4.68 1.97 10.13
CA PHE A 38 -5.66 1.38 9.22
C PHE A 38 -4.99 0.57 8.11
N VAL A 39 -5.78 -0.34 7.53
CA VAL A 39 -5.39 -1.17 6.40
C VAL A 39 -6.45 -1.14 5.32
N ALA A 40 -6.07 -1.22 4.04
CA ALA A 40 -7.00 -1.50 2.95
C ALA A 40 -6.33 -2.35 1.85
N ILE A 41 -7.16 -2.90 0.96
CA ILE A 41 -6.72 -3.64 -0.22
C ILE A 41 -7.40 -3.00 -1.42
N HIS A 42 -6.65 -2.75 -2.48
CA HIS A 42 -7.20 -2.38 -3.79
C HIS A 42 -6.74 -3.38 -4.86
N PRO A 43 -7.61 -3.81 -5.78
CA PRO A 43 -7.22 -4.74 -6.85
C PRO A 43 -6.05 -4.21 -7.67
N GLN A 44 -6.07 -2.94 -8.06
CA GLN A 44 -5.00 -2.34 -8.86
C GLN A 44 -4.97 -0.83 -8.61
N LEU A 45 -3.87 -0.31 -8.05
CA LEU A 45 -3.75 1.13 -7.77
C LEU A 45 -3.21 1.93 -8.96
N CYS A 46 -2.60 1.28 -9.96
CA CYS A 46 -2.00 1.94 -11.12
C CYS A 46 -2.96 2.07 -12.32
N SER A 47 -4.26 1.98 -12.07
CA SER A 47 -5.34 2.18 -13.04
C SER A 47 -6.18 3.39 -12.67
N ASP A 48 -6.98 3.89 -13.60
CA ASP A 48 -7.80 5.11 -13.42
C ASP A 48 -8.71 5.04 -12.17
N ASP A 49 -9.30 3.88 -11.89
CA ASP A 49 -10.11 3.67 -10.68
C ASP A 49 -9.27 3.67 -9.39
N GLY A 50 -8.01 3.22 -9.48
CA GLY A 50 -7.03 3.31 -8.41
C GLY A 50 -6.67 4.75 -8.06
N ASP A 51 -6.55 5.63 -9.06
CA ASP A 51 -6.34 7.06 -8.84
C ASP A 51 -7.52 7.71 -8.12
N VAL A 52 -8.76 7.38 -8.53
CA VAL A 52 -9.97 7.82 -7.85
C VAL A 52 -9.99 7.34 -6.39
N PHE A 53 -9.66 6.07 -6.16
CA PHE A 53 -9.59 5.51 -4.81
C PHE A 53 -8.58 6.25 -3.92
N LEU A 54 -7.36 6.50 -4.42
CA LEU A 54 -6.32 7.21 -3.67
C LEU A 54 -6.76 8.65 -3.36
N GLN A 55 -7.42 9.32 -4.30
CA GLN A 55 -7.95 10.66 -4.09
C GLN A 55 -9.01 10.69 -2.98
N GLU A 56 -10.02 9.82 -3.06
CA GLU A 56 -11.09 9.77 -2.06
C GLU A 56 -10.55 9.35 -0.67
N LEU A 57 -9.55 8.47 -0.63
CA LEU A 57 -8.93 8.04 0.63
C LEU A 57 -8.14 9.16 1.32
N LEU A 58 -7.45 10.01 0.54
CA LEU A 58 -6.45 10.95 1.07
C LEU A 58 -6.93 12.40 1.14
N LYS A 59 -7.94 12.78 0.37
CA LYS A 59 -8.42 14.17 0.30
C LYS A 59 -8.97 14.62 1.66
N GLY A 60 -8.26 15.58 2.27
CA GLY A 60 -8.61 16.09 3.61
C GLY A 60 -8.35 15.10 4.75
N ALA A 61 -7.71 13.96 4.49
CA ALA A 61 -7.40 12.97 5.50
C ALA A 61 -6.13 13.34 6.28
N ASP A 62 -6.14 13.10 7.60
CA ASP A 62 -4.97 13.26 8.46
C ASP A 62 -4.08 12.01 8.39
N VAL A 63 -3.45 11.78 7.23
CA VAL A 63 -2.51 10.68 6.99
C VAL A 63 -1.07 11.20 7.04
N GLU A 64 -0.31 10.71 8.01
CA GLU A 64 1.09 11.08 8.20
C GLU A 64 2.02 10.25 7.31
N LYS A 65 1.70 8.96 7.11
CA LYS A 65 2.51 8.04 6.31
C LYS A 65 1.62 6.99 5.66
N LEU A 66 1.73 6.86 4.35
CA LEU A 66 1.01 5.86 3.56
C LEU A 66 1.99 4.83 3.02
N TYR A 67 1.93 3.62 3.56
CA TYR A 67 2.69 2.48 3.07
C TYR A 67 1.86 1.77 2.01
N VAL A 68 2.43 1.47 0.83
CA VAL A 68 1.78 0.57 -0.13
C VAL A 68 2.69 -0.57 -0.51
N ALA A 69 2.21 -1.77 -0.22
CA ALA A 69 2.87 -3.01 -0.60
C ALA A 69 2.26 -3.50 -1.91
N GLY A 70 3.09 -3.61 -2.94
CA GLY A 70 2.67 -3.94 -4.29
C GLY A 70 3.87 -4.23 -5.17
N CYS A 71 3.97 -3.51 -6.29
CA CYS A 71 5.10 -3.61 -7.22
C CYS A 71 6.28 -2.70 -6.81
N ASP A 72 7.20 -2.47 -7.75
CA ASP A 72 8.39 -1.65 -7.57
C ASP A 72 8.09 -0.24 -6.99
N PRO A 73 8.75 0.19 -5.89
CA PRO A 73 8.49 1.47 -5.24
C PRO A 73 8.75 2.70 -6.11
N THR A 74 9.72 2.65 -7.03
CA THR A 74 10.00 3.74 -7.98
C THR A 74 8.84 3.89 -8.95
N MET A 75 8.29 2.77 -9.42
CA MET A 75 7.10 2.78 -10.26
C MET A 75 5.87 3.29 -9.53
N GLN A 76 5.64 2.85 -8.28
CA GLN A 76 4.54 3.36 -7.45
C GLN A 76 4.56 4.89 -7.34
N ARG A 77 5.72 5.48 -7.01
CA ARG A 77 5.88 6.95 -6.93
C ARG A 77 5.52 7.66 -8.23
N LYS A 78 5.87 7.06 -9.37
CA LYS A 78 5.55 7.62 -10.69
C LYS A 78 4.07 7.52 -11.00
N MET A 79 3.45 6.36 -10.73
CA MET A 79 2.06 6.09 -11.08
C MET A 79 1.08 6.85 -10.19
N PHE A 80 1.32 6.93 -8.89
CA PHE A 80 0.39 7.55 -7.94
C PHE A 80 0.54 9.08 -7.83
N ARG A 81 1.49 9.67 -8.55
CA ARG A 81 1.84 11.10 -8.44
C ARG A 81 0.62 11.99 -8.64
N ASP A 82 -0.11 11.78 -9.73
CA ASP A 82 -1.19 12.68 -10.12
C ASP A 82 -2.37 12.56 -9.15
N ALA A 83 -2.65 11.35 -8.64
CA ALA A 83 -3.64 11.13 -7.58
C ALA A 83 -3.24 11.79 -6.25
N PHE A 84 -1.97 11.73 -5.84
CA PHE A 84 -1.48 12.41 -4.64
C PHE A 84 -1.57 13.93 -4.77
N GLU A 85 -1.18 14.49 -5.92
CA GLU A 85 -1.29 15.92 -6.19
C GLU A 85 -2.74 16.40 -6.14
N ALA A 86 -3.66 15.67 -6.78
CA ALA A 86 -5.10 15.97 -6.76
C ALA A 86 -5.72 15.87 -5.34
N ALA A 87 -5.22 14.96 -4.51
CA ALA A 87 -5.65 14.81 -3.11
C ALA A 87 -5.05 15.87 -2.17
N GLY A 88 -4.05 16.63 -2.62
CA GLY A 88 -3.23 17.47 -1.73
C GLY A 88 -2.36 16.67 -0.76
N PHE A 89 -2.05 15.42 -1.08
CA PHE A 89 -1.21 14.55 -0.27
C PHE A 89 0.27 14.72 -0.64
N ASP A 90 1.11 14.94 0.37
CA ASP A 90 2.56 15.02 0.16
C ASP A 90 3.12 13.64 -0.21
N LYS A 91 3.57 13.49 -1.45
CA LYS A 91 4.15 12.25 -1.98
C LYS A 91 5.37 11.75 -1.19
N GLU A 92 6.07 12.59 -0.44
CA GLU A 92 7.20 12.14 0.40
C GLU A 92 6.71 11.32 1.62
N LYS A 93 5.42 11.40 1.95
CA LYS A 93 4.76 10.55 2.95
C LYS A 93 4.39 9.17 2.41
N HIS A 94 4.53 8.92 1.11
CA HIS A 94 4.35 7.61 0.50
C HIS A 94 5.61 6.77 0.63
N VAL A 95 5.44 5.52 1.08
CA VAL A 95 6.52 4.54 1.16
C VAL A 95 6.07 3.26 0.46
N GLY A 96 6.70 2.95 -0.68
CA GLY A 96 6.44 1.73 -1.42
C GLY A 96 7.26 0.54 -0.91
N VAL A 97 6.64 -0.65 -0.92
CA VAL A 97 7.29 -1.94 -0.63
C VAL A 97 7.01 -2.89 -1.80
N ASP A 98 8.06 -3.46 -2.40
CA ASP A 98 7.88 -4.54 -3.39
C ASP A 98 7.69 -5.86 -2.65
N ILE A 99 6.53 -6.48 -2.83
CA ILE A 99 6.21 -7.78 -2.23
C ILE A 99 6.02 -8.87 -3.30
N ARG A 100 6.37 -8.60 -4.56
CA ARG A 100 6.21 -9.57 -5.65
C ARG A 100 7.08 -10.80 -5.42
N ASN A 101 6.53 -11.95 -5.81
CA ASN A 101 7.13 -13.28 -5.77
C ASN A 101 7.48 -13.79 -4.35
N MET A 102 6.98 -13.12 -3.31
CA MET A 102 7.14 -13.53 -1.91
C MET A 102 6.06 -14.51 -1.46
N THR A 103 6.38 -15.29 -0.44
CA THR A 103 5.40 -15.99 0.40
C THR A 103 4.70 -15.01 1.36
N THR A 104 3.64 -15.47 2.03
CA THR A 104 2.93 -14.67 3.06
C THR A 104 3.89 -14.13 4.13
N ASP A 105 4.76 -14.98 4.67
CA ASP A 105 5.65 -14.61 5.78
C ASP A 105 6.75 -13.65 5.33
N GLU A 106 7.31 -13.84 4.14
CA GLU A 106 8.29 -12.93 3.54
C GLU A 106 7.67 -11.54 3.31
N ALA A 107 6.44 -11.48 2.80
CA ALA A 107 5.72 -10.22 2.59
C ALA A 107 5.44 -9.50 3.91
N VAL A 108 4.97 -10.21 4.95
CA VAL A 108 4.76 -9.65 6.29
C VAL A 108 6.06 -9.07 6.83
N LYS A 109 7.16 -9.84 6.73
CA LYS A 109 8.48 -9.39 7.20
C LYS A 109 8.95 -8.14 6.46
N ALA A 110 8.89 -8.14 5.13
CA ALA A 110 9.32 -7.00 4.31
C ALA A 110 8.54 -5.73 4.64
N ILE A 111 7.22 -5.83 4.87
CA ILE A 111 6.40 -4.69 5.26
C ILE A 111 6.79 -4.18 6.65
N LYS A 112 7.00 -5.07 7.63
CA LYS A 112 7.42 -4.67 8.98
C LYS A 112 8.75 -3.93 9.01
N GLU A 113 9.74 -4.40 8.25
CA GLU A 113 11.06 -3.74 8.14
C GLU A 113 10.98 -2.30 7.63
N VAL A 114 9.93 -1.98 6.87
CA VAL A 114 9.69 -0.63 6.35
C VAL A 114 8.86 0.22 7.32
N LEU A 115 7.98 -0.40 8.12
CA LEU A 115 7.21 0.29 9.17
C LEU A 115 8.09 0.77 10.34
N GLU A 116 9.20 0.08 10.59
CA GLU A 116 10.19 0.43 11.63
C GLU A 116 11.10 1.61 11.24
N LYS A 117 11.07 2.06 9.98
CA LYS A 117 11.77 3.24 9.45
C LYS A 117 10.87 4.46 9.40
#